data_AF-A0AAD9A1R6-F1
#
_entry.id   AF-A0AAD9A1R6-F1
#
_cell.length_a   1.000
_cell.length_b   1.000
_cell.length_c   1.000
_cell.angle_alpha   90.00
_cell.angle_beta   90.00
_cell.angle_gamma   90.00
#
_symmetry.space_group_name_H-M   'P 1'
#
loop_
_entity.id
_entity.type
_entity.pdbx_description
1 polymer ?
#
loop_
_entity_poly.entity_id
_entity_poly.type
_entity_poly.pdbx_seq_one_letter_code
_entity_poly.pdbx_strand_id
1 'polypeptide(L)'
;MSALNAFHESLPYIDDEPTPAEREAAESLIRAELATSSPAPAPAYKEPTFSPLIEAELERVASKQPLKVIDLERYQTQEPFPDSGQPKTAEDRERLADSLRKAYTSYAYLDGRAQNLGLLDKYGKNAWLIGNWGLENELKAMERDLSETKRQIDILTVARRRQQEEVAAEMKGLEETWKKGVGRTLETEIAVEQLRREVLEEMRTRG
;
A
#
# COMPACT_ATOMS: atom_id res chain seq x y z
N MET A 1 12.36 4.14 28.86
CA MET A 1 11.15 4.88 29.24
C MET A 1 9.95 4.13 28.71
N SER A 2 8.98 3.81 29.57
CA SER A 2 7.83 2.97 29.21
C SER A 2 6.95 3.68 28.18
N ALA A 3 6.86 3.14 26.96
CA ALA A 3 6.02 3.66 25.87
C ALA A 3 4.50 3.51 26.14
N LEU A 4 4.11 3.01 27.32
CA LEU A 4 2.73 2.67 27.63
C LEU A 4 1.85 3.89 27.97
N ASN A 5 2.42 5.06 28.28
CA ASN A 5 1.68 6.27 28.63
C ASN A 5 2.25 7.54 27.95
N ALA A 6 2.61 7.46 26.67
CA ALA A 6 2.82 8.67 25.90
C ALA A 6 1.45 9.15 25.38
N PHE A 7 0.80 10.02 26.14
CA PHE A 7 -0.41 10.71 25.67
C PHE A 7 0.02 11.75 24.64
N HIS A 8 0.04 11.34 23.37
CA HIS A 8 0.21 12.25 22.25
C HIS A 8 -1.15 12.86 21.94
N GLU A 9 -1.51 13.92 22.66
CA GLU A 9 -2.72 14.65 22.38
C GLU A 9 -2.46 15.61 21.21
N SER A 10 -2.63 15.10 19.99
CA SER A 10 -2.86 15.96 18.82
C SER A 10 -4.36 16.07 18.62
N LEU A 11 -4.86 17.29 18.45
CA LEU A 11 -6.30 17.56 18.36
C LEU A 11 -6.63 18.23 17.02
N PRO A 12 -6.58 17.50 15.88
CA PRO A 12 -6.67 18.10 14.55
C PRO A 12 -7.98 18.83 14.23
N TYR A 13 -9.05 18.62 15.00
CA TYR A 13 -10.32 19.33 14.79
C TYR A 13 -10.40 20.68 15.52
N ILE A 14 -9.49 20.94 16.46
CA ILE A 14 -9.45 22.21 17.21
C ILE A 14 -8.12 22.96 17.01
N ASP A 15 -7.03 22.22 16.77
CA ASP A 15 -5.71 22.78 16.49
C ASP A 15 -5.69 23.34 15.06
N ASP A 16 -5.11 24.53 14.91
CA ASP A 16 -4.89 25.11 13.59
C ASP A 16 -3.90 24.26 12.77
N GLU A 17 -4.12 24.20 11.45
CA GLU A 17 -3.22 23.47 10.57
C GLU A 17 -1.83 24.14 10.59
N PRO A 18 -0.75 23.40 10.90
CA PRO A 18 0.58 23.99 11.02
C PRO A 18 1.01 24.58 9.69
N THR A 19 1.51 25.81 9.75
CA THR A 19 2.03 26.54 8.60
C THR A 19 3.24 25.83 8.00
N PRO A 20 3.58 26.08 6.72
CA PRO A 20 4.76 25.45 6.11
C PRO A 20 6.06 25.69 6.88
N ALA A 21 6.22 26.86 7.49
CA ALA A 21 7.40 27.20 8.30
C ALA A 21 7.45 26.40 9.61
N GLU A 22 6.31 26.22 10.29
CA GLU A 22 6.21 25.39 11.50
C GLU A 22 6.47 23.92 11.18
N ARG A 23 5.99 23.43 10.03
CA ARG A 23 6.28 22.07 9.56
C ARG A 23 7.77 21.88 9.31
N GLU A 24 8.41 22.81 8.61
CA GLU A 24 9.85 22.73 8.34
C GLU A 24 10.67 22.77 9.65
N ALA A 25 10.27 23.63 10.60
CA ALA A 25 10.88 23.68 11.92
C ALA A 25 10.72 22.36 12.68
N ALA A 26 9.51 21.78 12.72
CA ALA A 26 9.26 20.49 13.35
C ALA A 26 10.07 19.37 12.70
N GLU A 27 10.11 19.31 11.36
CA GLU A 27 10.93 18.34 10.63
C GLU A 27 12.42 18.50 10.91
N SER A 28 12.91 19.74 11.06
CA SER A 28 14.32 19.98 11.39
C SER A 28 14.69 19.41 12.77
N LEU A 29 13.80 19.53 13.75
CA LEU A 29 13.97 18.95 15.08
C LEU A 29 13.93 17.41 15.02
N ILE A 30 12.99 16.85 14.25
CA ILE A 30 12.92 15.40 14.01
C ILE A 30 14.23 14.89 13.39
N ARG A 31 14.77 15.59 12.39
CA ARG A 31 16.05 15.24 11.75
C ARG A 31 17.23 15.32 12.72
N ALA A 32 17.25 16.31 13.61
CA ALA A 32 18.28 16.44 14.64
C ALA A 32 18.23 15.28 15.65
N GLU A 33 17.04 14.88 16.10
CA GLU A 33 16.86 13.74 17.01
C GLU A 33 17.18 12.40 16.33
N LEU A 34 16.85 12.24 15.04
CA LEU A 34 17.25 11.05 14.29
C LEU A 34 18.77 10.94 14.11
N ALA A 35 19.51 12.05 14.17
CA ALA A 35 20.97 12.04 14.11
C ALA A 35 21.60 11.58 15.45
N THR A 36 20.95 11.85 16.58
CA THR A 36 21.42 11.45 17.92
C THR A 36 20.91 10.09 18.35
N SER A 37 19.70 9.72 17.90
CA SER A 37 19.02 8.47 18.22
C SER A 37 18.62 7.77 16.93
N SER A 38 19.42 6.77 16.53
CA SER A 38 19.05 5.92 15.41
C SER A 38 17.94 4.95 15.84
N PRO A 39 16.76 4.95 15.18
CA PRO A 39 15.72 3.98 15.49
C PRO A 39 16.26 2.56 15.26
N ALA A 40 15.73 1.60 16.02
CA ALA A 40 16.07 0.21 15.81
C ALA A 40 15.84 -0.16 14.32
N PRO A 41 16.76 -0.89 13.68
CA PRO A 41 16.60 -1.27 12.28
C PRO A 41 15.27 -1.99 12.12
N ALA A 42 14.58 -1.71 11.01
CA ALA A 42 13.37 -2.44 10.65
C ALA A 42 13.65 -3.94 10.75
N PRO A 43 12.69 -4.75 11.23
CA PRO A 43 12.88 -6.19 11.32
C PRO A 43 13.35 -6.69 9.95
N ALA A 44 14.52 -7.33 9.92
CA ALA A 44 15.06 -7.86 8.69
C ALA A 44 14.04 -8.87 8.14
N TYR A 45 13.35 -8.49 7.07
CA TYR A 45 12.52 -9.43 6.33
C TYR A 45 13.46 -10.51 5.83
N LYS A 46 13.20 -11.76 6.20
CA LYS A 46 13.92 -12.89 5.61
C LYS A 46 13.64 -12.83 4.12
N GLU A 47 14.69 -12.71 3.32
CA GLU A 47 14.54 -12.84 1.87
C GLU A 47 13.88 -14.20 1.60
N PRO A 48 12.85 -14.23 0.75
CA PRO A 48 12.20 -15.48 0.39
C PRO A 48 13.22 -16.41 -0.25
N THR A 49 13.37 -17.61 0.30
CA THR A 49 14.20 -18.65 -0.32
C THR A 49 13.41 -19.23 -1.48
N PHE A 50 13.90 -19.03 -2.70
CA PHE A 50 13.28 -19.58 -3.89
C PHE A 50 13.95 -20.89 -4.29
N SER A 51 13.24 -21.72 -5.07
CA SER A 51 13.89 -22.85 -5.72
C SER A 51 14.87 -22.35 -6.79
N PRO A 52 15.94 -23.09 -7.11
CA PRO A 52 16.91 -22.69 -8.14
C PRO A 52 16.28 -22.34 -9.51
N LEU A 53 15.16 -22.98 -9.86
CA LEU A 53 14.43 -22.69 -11.09
C LEU A 53 13.79 -21.29 -11.08
N ILE A 54 13.22 -20.89 -9.94
CA ILE A 54 12.60 -19.57 -9.78
C ILE A 54 13.69 -18.51 -9.75
N GLU A 55 14.81 -18.77 -9.07
CA GLU A 55 15.96 -17.86 -9.04
C GLU A 55 16.50 -17.58 -10.46
N ALA A 56 16.66 -18.63 -11.27
CA ALA A 56 17.08 -18.50 -12.67
C ALA A 56 16.07 -17.69 -13.51
N GLU A 57 14.77 -17.87 -13.30
CA GLU A 57 13.75 -17.06 -13.99
C GLU A 57 13.74 -15.60 -13.52
N LEU A 58 13.93 -15.35 -12.22
CA LEU A 58 14.06 -14.00 -11.69
C LEU A 58 15.30 -13.29 -12.26
N GLU A 59 16.43 -14.00 -12.37
CA GLU A 59 17.66 -13.48 -12.99
C GLU A 59 17.48 -13.20 -14.49
N ARG A 60 16.77 -14.07 -15.22
CA ARG A 60 16.41 -13.86 -16.63
C ARG A 60 15.55 -12.60 -16.80
N VAL A 61 14.52 -12.44 -15.96
CA VAL A 61 13.62 -11.27 -15.97
C VAL A 61 14.37 -9.99 -15.60
N ALA A 62 15.23 -10.03 -14.58
CA ALA A 62 16.09 -8.91 -14.18
C ALA A 62 17.03 -8.49 -15.33
N SER A 63 17.55 -9.47 -16.06
CA SER A 63 18.37 -9.29 -17.26
C SER A 63 17.56 -8.89 -18.51
N LYS A 64 16.24 -8.72 -18.40
CA LYS A 64 15.30 -8.40 -19.49
C LYS A 64 15.40 -9.34 -20.69
N GLN A 65 15.85 -10.56 -20.49
CA GLN A 65 15.92 -11.55 -21.56
C GLN A 65 14.51 -12.07 -21.84
N PRO A 66 14.05 -12.14 -23.10
CA PRO A 66 12.74 -12.70 -23.42
C PRO A 66 12.70 -14.20 -23.09
N LEU A 67 11.53 -14.69 -22.68
CA LEU A 67 11.34 -16.12 -22.43
C LEU A 67 11.49 -16.88 -23.76
N LYS A 68 12.20 -18.01 -23.74
CA LYS A 68 12.19 -18.93 -24.88
C LYS A 68 10.84 -19.64 -24.91
N VAL A 69 9.89 -19.03 -25.61
CA VAL A 69 8.54 -19.56 -25.77
C VAL A 69 8.59 -20.93 -26.46
N ILE A 70 7.66 -21.81 -26.13
CA ILE A 70 7.43 -23.06 -26.85
C ILE A 70 7.11 -22.71 -28.30
N ASP A 71 7.86 -23.28 -29.24
CA ASP A 71 7.59 -23.11 -30.66
C ASP A 71 6.28 -23.82 -31.03
N LEU A 72 5.26 -23.01 -31.38
CA LEU A 72 3.94 -23.50 -31.76
C LEU A 72 3.82 -23.70 -33.28
N GLU A 73 4.74 -23.19 -34.09
CA GLU A 73 4.72 -23.33 -35.56
C GLU A 73 4.73 -24.81 -35.97
N ARG A 74 5.44 -25.63 -35.19
CA ARG A 74 5.49 -27.10 -35.32
C ARG A 74 4.10 -27.76 -35.42
N TYR A 75 3.07 -27.19 -34.79
CA TYR A 75 1.72 -27.76 -34.77
C TYR A 75 0.76 -27.06 -35.74
N GLN A 76 1.17 -25.95 -36.35
CA GLN A 76 0.34 -25.15 -37.26
C GLN A 76 0.54 -25.54 -38.73
N THR A 77 1.74 -25.99 -39.11
CA THR A 77 2.05 -26.35 -40.50
C THR A 77 1.90 -27.86 -40.73
N GLN A 78 0.89 -28.27 -41.50
CA GLN A 78 0.88 -29.60 -42.12
C GLN A 78 1.84 -29.55 -43.32
N GLU A 79 3.05 -30.10 -43.15
CA GLU A 79 3.98 -30.24 -44.27
C GLU A 79 3.34 -31.11 -45.36
N PRO A 80 3.36 -30.69 -46.64
CA PRO A 80 2.86 -31.53 -47.72
C PRO A 80 3.66 -32.83 -47.76
N PHE A 81 2.97 -33.95 -47.97
CA PHE A 81 3.65 -35.22 -48.15
C PHE A 81 4.62 -35.11 -49.34
N PRO A 82 5.86 -35.61 -49.20
CA PRO A 82 6.77 -35.70 -50.34
C PRO A 82 6.10 -36.52 -51.45
N ASP A 83 6.40 -36.16 -52.71
CA ASP A 83 5.79 -36.71 -53.92
C ASP A 83 5.59 -38.24 -53.85
N SER A 84 4.45 -38.71 -54.35
CA SER A 84 3.89 -40.07 -54.27
C SER A 84 4.76 -41.23 -54.84
N GLY A 85 6.03 -41.00 -55.15
CA GLY A 85 6.99 -42.04 -55.54
C GLY A 85 7.44 -42.88 -54.35
N GLN A 86 7.80 -44.15 -54.61
CA GLN A 86 8.45 -44.99 -53.60
C GLN A 86 9.74 -44.30 -53.10
N PRO A 87 9.98 -44.25 -51.77
CA PRO A 87 11.18 -43.61 -51.22
C PRO A 87 12.43 -44.34 -51.74
N LYS A 88 13.26 -43.63 -52.51
CA LYS A 88 14.41 -44.20 -53.22
C LYS A 88 15.67 -44.21 -52.37
N THR A 89 15.78 -43.27 -51.42
CA THR A 89 16.94 -43.15 -50.51
C THR A 89 16.56 -43.42 -49.06
N ALA A 90 17.56 -43.63 -48.19
CA ALA A 90 17.35 -43.76 -46.75
C ALA A 90 16.82 -42.46 -46.14
N GLU A 91 17.31 -41.30 -46.60
CA GLU A 91 16.86 -39.97 -46.19
C GLU A 91 15.38 -39.75 -46.53
N ASP A 92 14.89 -40.24 -47.67
CA ASP A 92 13.47 -40.15 -48.04
C ASP A 92 12.59 -40.95 -47.07
N ARG A 93 13.06 -42.10 -46.58
CA ARG A 93 12.33 -42.93 -45.62
C ARG A 93 12.26 -42.28 -44.24
N GLU A 94 13.33 -41.63 -43.80
CA GLU A 94 13.35 -40.88 -42.54
C GLU A 94 12.44 -39.65 -42.60
N ARG A 95 12.48 -38.89 -43.69
CA ARG A 95 11.58 -37.74 -43.91
C ARG A 95 10.10 -38.17 -43.93
N LEU A 96 9.79 -39.29 -44.59
CA LEU A 96 8.43 -39.85 -44.59
C LEU A 96 8.00 -40.28 -43.18
N ALA A 97 8.88 -40.95 -42.43
CA ALA A 97 8.59 -41.37 -41.07
C ALA A 97 8.32 -40.18 -40.14
N ASP A 98 9.10 -39.10 -40.26
CA ASP A 98 8.91 -37.89 -39.47
C ASP A 98 7.64 -37.12 -39.87
N SER A 99 7.34 -37.02 -41.17
CA SER A 99 6.08 -36.45 -41.65
C SER A 99 4.85 -37.24 -41.14
N LEU A 100 4.90 -38.57 -41.17
CA LEU A 100 3.85 -39.43 -40.60
C LEU A 100 3.70 -39.23 -39.10
N ARG A 101 4.81 -39.17 -38.33
CA ARG A 101 4.77 -38.88 -36.88
C ARG A 101 4.10 -37.54 -36.62
N LYS A 102 4.50 -36.47 -37.33
CA LYS A 102 3.87 -35.14 -37.23
C LYS A 102 2.36 -35.21 -37.55
N ALA A 103 1.98 -35.88 -38.63
CA ALA A 103 0.58 -36.07 -39.02
C ALA A 103 -0.24 -36.77 -37.92
N TYR A 104 0.25 -37.89 -37.38
CA TYR A 104 -0.41 -38.59 -36.28
C TYR A 104 -0.54 -37.73 -35.02
N THR A 105 0.50 -36.96 -34.66
CA THR A 105 0.42 -36.06 -33.50
C THR A 105 -0.64 -34.98 -33.71
N SER A 106 -0.69 -34.34 -34.89
CA SER A 106 -1.71 -33.34 -35.20
C SER A 106 -3.13 -33.90 -35.19
N TYR A 107 -3.33 -35.12 -35.74
CA TYR A 107 -4.62 -35.81 -35.67
C TYR A 107 -5.05 -36.04 -34.22
N ALA A 108 -4.16 -36.54 -33.36
CA ALA A 108 -4.48 -36.78 -31.95
C ALA A 108 -4.89 -35.49 -31.22
N TYR A 109 -4.22 -34.37 -31.49
CA TYR A 109 -4.60 -33.06 -30.94
C TYR A 109 -5.94 -32.56 -31.47
N LEU A 110 -6.23 -32.74 -32.76
CA LEU A 110 -7.50 -32.34 -33.36
C LEU A 110 -8.67 -33.18 -32.82
N ASP A 111 -8.45 -34.49 -32.63
CA ASP A 111 -9.43 -35.39 -32.03
C ASP A 111 -9.71 -34.98 -30.57
N GLY A 112 -8.67 -34.78 -29.76
CA GLY A 112 -8.82 -34.25 -28.40
C GLY A 112 -9.49 -32.88 -28.34
N ARG A 113 -9.18 -31.99 -29.29
CA ARG A 113 -9.84 -30.69 -29.42
C ARG A 113 -11.32 -30.83 -29.76
N ALA A 114 -11.70 -31.74 -30.65
CA ALA A 114 -13.10 -32.00 -30.99
C ALA A 114 -13.88 -32.51 -29.78
N GLN A 115 -13.29 -33.42 -29.00
CA GLN A 115 -13.87 -33.89 -27.74
C GLN A 115 -14.04 -32.75 -26.73
N ASN A 116 -13.01 -31.93 -26.54
CA ASN A 116 -13.05 -30.77 -25.63
C ASN A 116 -14.08 -29.72 -26.07
N LEU A 117 -14.20 -29.45 -27.37
CA LEU A 117 -15.23 -28.56 -27.91
C LEU A 117 -16.63 -29.14 -27.71
N GLY A 118 -16.79 -30.46 -27.82
CA GLY A 118 -18.05 -31.13 -27.49
C GLY A 118 -18.43 -31.01 -26.01
N LEU A 119 -17.45 -31.03 -25.09
CA LEU A 119 -17.67 -30.74 -23.67
C LEU A 119 -17.98 -29.26 -23.43
N LEU A 120 -17.27 -28.36 -24.11
CA LEU A 120 -17.48 -26.91 -24.00
C LEU A 120 -18.85 -26.50 -24.51
N ASP A 121 -19.32 -27.08 -25.61
CA ASP A 121 -20.67 -26.82 -26.15
C ASP A 121 -21.76 -27.28 -25.17
N LYS A 122 -21.58 -28.45 -24.56
CA LYS A 122 -22.53 -29.02 -23.58
C LYS A 122 -22.55 -28.28 -22.24
N TYR A 123 -21.39 -27.91 -21.70
CA TYR A 123 -21.27 -27.45 -20.31
C TYR A 123 -20.70 -26.03 -20.17
N GLY A 124 -20.07 -25.49 -21.21
CA GLY A 124 -19.32 -24.24 -21.15
C GLY A 124 -20.19 -23.05 -20.72
N LYS A 125 -21.39 -22.92 -21.29
CA LYS A 125 -22.34 -21.86 -20.90
C LYS A 125 -22.67 -21.92 -19.40
N ASN A 126 -22.99 -23.11 -18.89
CA ASN A 126 -23.38 -23.27 -17.49
C ASN A 126 -22.19 -23.05 -16.55
N ALA A 127 -21.01 -23.57 -16.90
CA ALA A 127 -19.79 -23.34 -16.13
C ALA A 127 -19.44 -21.84 -16.06
N TRP A 128 -19.58 -21.12 -17.19
CA TRP A 128 -19.32 -19.69 -17.24
C TRP A 128 -20.32 -18.88 -16.39
N LEU A 129 -21.61 -19.24 -16.42
CA LEU A 129 -22.63 -18.59 -15.59
C LEU A 129 -22.38 -18.81 -14.09
N ILE A 130 -21.98 -20.02 -13.69
CA ILE A 130 -21.63 -20.32 -12.29
C ILE A 130 -20.39 -19.51 -11.87
N GLY A 131 -19.37 -19.46 -12.74
CA GLY A 131 -18.17 -18.64 -12.51
C GLY A 131 -18.52 -17.16 -12.33
N ASN A 132 -19.36 -16.60 -13.21
CA ASN A 132 -19.81 -15.22 -13.11
C ASN A 132 -20.61 -14.97 -11.82
N TRP A 133 -21.52 -15.88 -11.46
CA TRP A 133 -22.24 -15.79 -10.18
C TRP A 133 -21.30 -15.79 -8.96
N GLY A 134 -20.23 -16.60 -9.00
CA GLY A 134 -19.19 -16.60 -7.97
C GLY A 134 -18.49 -15.25 -7.85
N LEU A 135 -18.03 -14.71 -8.98
CA LEU A 135 -17.37 -13.40 -9.05
C LEU A 135 -18.29 -12.26 -8.60
N GLU A 136 -19.56 -12.28 -8.98
CA GLU A 136 -20.55 -11.30 -8.53
C GLU A 136 -20.76 -11.34 -7.01
N ASN A 137 -20.72 -12.53 -6.39
CA ASN A 137 -20.83 -12.66 -4.94
C ASN A 137 -19.58 -12.18 -4.22
N GLU A 138 -18.39 -12.48 -4.74
CA GLU A 138 -17.12 -11.97 -4.21
C GLU A 138 -17.09 -10.45 -4.28
N LEU A 139 -17.50 -9.86 -5.41
CA LEU A 139 -17.61 -8.42 -5.57
C LEU A 139 -18.56 -7.80 -4.53
N LYS A 140 -19.77 -8.36 -4.38
CA LYS A 140 -20.76 -7.89 -3.38
C LYS A 140 -20.23 -7.99 -1.95
N ALA A 141 -19.47 -9.04 -1.63
CA ALA A 141 -18.86 -9.19 -0.31
C ALA A 141 -17.81 -8.09 -0.06
N MET A 142 -16.91 -7.84 -1.03
CA MET A 142 -15.92 -6.77 -0.93
C MET A 142 -16.57 -5.38 -0.85
N GLU A 143 -17.61 -5.11 -1.65
CA GLU A 143 -18.36 -3.86 -1.61
C GLU A 143 -19.03 -3.64 -0.25
N ARG A 144 -19.60 -4.71 0.33
CA ARG A 144 -20.19 -4.68 1.67
C ARG A 144 -19.14 -4.34 2.73
N ASP A 145 -18.01 -5.05 2.73
CA ASP A 145 -16.93 -4.84 3.70
C ASP A 145 -16.35 -3.42 3.60
N LEU A 146 -16.20 -2.91 2.37
CA LEU A 146 -15.79 -1.53 2.12
C LEU A 146 -16.83 -0.53 2.67
N SER A 147 -18.12 -0.75 2.44
CA SER A 147 -19.18 0.13 2.93
C SER A 147 -19.26 0.15 4.45
N GLU A 148 -19.09 -1.00 5.09
CA GLU A 148 -19.11 -1.13 6.55
C GLU A 148 -17.87 -0.47 7.16
N THR A 149 -16.69 -0.67 6.56
CA THR A 149 -15.45 -0.02 7.02
C THR A 149 -15.56 1.50 6.90
N LYS A 150 -16.11 2.02 5.79
CA LYS A 150 -16.35 3.46 5.64
C LYS A 150 -17.31 3.99 6.70
N ARG A 151 -18.42 3.28 6.95
CA ARG A 151 -19.38 3.64 8.01
C ARG A 151 -18.71 3.69 9.39
N GLN A 152 -17.85 2.73 9.70
CA GLN A 152 -17.11 2.70 10.96
C GLN A 152 -16.14 3.89 11.07
N ILE A 153 -15.42 4.21 9.99
CA ILE A 153 -14.56 5.40 9.92
C ILE A 153 -15.38 6.67 10.17
N ASP A 154 -16.54 6.81 9.54
CA ASP A 154 -17.40 7.99 9.71
C ASP A 154 -17.90 8.14 11.14
N ILE A 155 -18.36 7.04 11.75
CA ILE A 155 -18.80 7.03 13.16
C ILE A 155 -17.66 7.46 14.09
N LEU A 156 -16.46 6.90 13.89
CA LEU A 156 -15.29 7.25 14.70
C LEU A 156 -14.86 8.70 14.49
N THR A 157 -14.92 9.19 13.24
CA THR A 157 -14.59 10.58 12.87
C THR A 157 -15.53 11.56 13.56
N VAL A 158 -16.84 11.30 13.51
CA VAL A 158 -17.85 12.13 14.19
C VAL A 158 -17.68 12.08 15.70
N ALA A 159 -17.48 10.90 16.28
CA ALA A 159 -17.25 10.75 17.72
C ALA A 159 -15.99 11.50 18.18
N ARG A 160 -14.88 11.36 17.45
CA ARG A 160 -13.62 12.06 17.73
C ARG A 160 -13.81 13.58 17.63
N ARG A 161 -14.43 14.06 16.55
CA ARG A 161 -14.69 15.49 16.36
C ARG A 161 -15.51 16.07 17.51
N ARG A 162 -16.61 15.41 17.87
CA ARG A 162 -17.46 15.83 18.99
C ARG A 162 -16.68 15.90 20.31
N GLN A 163 -15.88 14.89 20.62
CA GLN A 163 -15.08 14.88 21.84
C GLN A 163 -14.08 16.03 21.89
N GLN A 164 -13.44 16.37 20.77
CA GLN A 164 -12.50 17.48 20.71
C GLN A 164 -13.23 18.84 20.80
N GLU A 165 -14.35 19.00 20.10
CA GLU A 165 -15.16 20.22 20.16
C GLU A 165 -15.76 20.48 21.56
N GLU A 166 -16.13 19.43 22.30
CA GLU A 166 -16.63 19.54 23.69
C GLU A 166 -15.55 20.11 24.63
N VAL A 167 -14.28 19.72 24.45
CA VAL A 167 -13.15 20.17 25.27
C VAL A 167 -12.57 21.52 24.80
N ALA A 168 -12.82 21.92 23.55
CA ALA A 168 -12.29 23.15 22.96
C ALA A 168 -12.62 24.42 23.77
N ALA A 169 -13.86 24.53 24.24
CA ALA A 169 -14.31 25.69 25.01
C ALA A 169 -13.63 25.76 26.39
N GLU A 170 -13.44 24.61 27.04
CA GLU A 170 -12.72 24.52 28.32
C GLU A 170 -11.26 24.90 28.14
N MET A 171 -10.58 24.36 27.12
CA MET A 171 -9.18 24.68 26.80
C MET A 171 -8.98 26.18 26.57
N LYS A 172 -9.86 26.81 25.79
CA LYS A 172 -9.81 28.26 25.57
C LYS A 172 -10.03 29.05 26.86
N GLY A 173 -10.97 28.61 27.71
CA GLY A 173 -11.23 29.24 29.01
C GLY A 173 -10.03 29.15 29.96
N LEU A 174 -9.36 27.99 30.00
CA LEU A 174 -8.13 27.78 30.77
C LEU A 174 -6.99 28.67 30.26
N GLU A 175 -6.81 28.76 28.95
CA GLU A 175 -5.78 29.60 28.33
C GLU A 175 -6.00 31.09 28.65
N GLU A 176 -7.23 31.59 28.50
CA GLU A 176 -7.57 32.98 28.82
C GLU A 176 -7.38 33.29 30.32
N THR A 177 -7.81 32.36 31.18
CA THR A 177 -7.66 32.50 32.64
C THR A 177 -6.19 32.52 33.02
N TRP A 178 -5.37 31.67 32.41
CA TRP A 178 -3.92 31.65 32.60
C TRP A 178 -3.27 32.96 32.14
N LYS A 179 -3.57 33.44 30.92
CA LYS A 179 -3.06 34.73 30.41
C LYS A 179 -3.41 35.90 31.33
N LYS A 180 -4.65 35.97 31.81
CA LYS A 180 -5.09 37.00 32.77
C LYS A 180 -4.38 36.86 34.11
N GLY A 181 -4.19 35.64 34.60
CA GLY A 181 -3.47 35.35 35.83
C GLY A 181 -2.03 35.86 35.79
N VAL A 182 -1.29 35.52 34.73
CA VAL A 182 0.09 35.97 34.50
C VAL A 182 0.16 37.48 34.30
N GLY A 183 -0.77 38.05 33.54
CA GLY A 183 -0.86 39.50 33.36
C GLY A 183 -1.03 40.23 34.69
N ARG A 184 -1.95 39.76 35.55
CA ARG A 184 -2.18 40.35 36.86
C ARG A 184 -0.97 40.24 37.79
N THR A 185 -0.27 39.10 37.79
CA THR A 185 0.97 38.99 38.60
C THR A 185 2.03 39.97 38.15
N LEU A 186 2.20 40.14 36.84
CA LEU A 186 3.15 41.12 36.29
C LEU A 186 2.76 42.56 36.63
N GLU A 187 1.47 42.91 36.49
CA GLU A 187 0.96 44.23 36.89
C GLU A 187 1.21 44.52 38.37
N THR A 188 1.01 43.53 39.25
CA THR A 188 1.29 43.70 40.68
C THR A 188 2.78 43.88 40.96
N GLU A 189 3.66 43.16 40.27
CA GLU A 189 5.11 43.32 40.43
C GLU A 189 5.57 44.71 39.95
N ILE A 190 5.04 45.19 38.83
CA ILE A 190 5.33 46.54 38.32
C ILE A 190 4.85 47.60 39.32
N ALA A 191 3.64 47.47 39.86
CA ALA A 191 3.10 48.41 40.84
C ALA A 191 3.93 48.44 42.14
N VAL A 192 4.38 47.27 42.61
CA VAL A 192 5.26 47.16 43.78
C VAL A 192 6.61 47.83 43.54
N GLU A 193 7.23 47.63 42.37
CA GLU A 193 8.50 48.27 42.03
C GLU A 193 8.36 49.78 41.80
N GLN A 194 7.25 50.26 41.23
CA GLN A 194 6.94 51.69 41.13
C GLN A 194 6.81 52.32 42.53
N LEU A 195 6.00 51.72 43.41
CA LEU A 195 5.85 52.19 44.79
C LEU A 195 7.20 52.22 45.52
N ARG A 196 8.05 51.21 45.31
CA ARG A 196 9.40 51.17 45.89
C ARG A 196 10.28 52.32 45.42
N ARG A 197 10.21 52.69 44.14
CA ARG A 197 10.93 53.86 43.59
C ARG A 197 10.43 55.16 44.20
N GLU A 198 9.11 55.36 44.28
CA GLU A 198 8.51 56.54 44.89
C GLU A 198 8.94 56.71 46.35
N VAL A 199 8.95 55.62 47.13
CA VAL A 199 9.44 55.64 48.52
C VAL A 199 10.91 56.03 48.61
N LEU A 200 11.77 55.52 47.73
CA LEU A 200 13.19 55.88 47.69
C LEU A 200 13.40 57.35 47.30
N GLU A 201 12.59 57.90 46.39
CA GLU A 201 12.62 59.31 46.02
C GLU A 201 12.18 60.21 47.18
N GLU A 202 11.09 59.89 47.86
CA GLU A 202 10.65 60.61 49.08
C GLU A 202 11.69 60.54 50.21
N MET A 203 12.38 59.41 50.38
CA MET A 203 13.48 59.32 51.35
C MET A 203 14.68 60.19 50.96
N ARG A 204 14.93 60.41 49.67
CA ARG A 204 15.99 61.32 49.18
C ARG A 204 15.63 62.79 49.31
N THR A 205 14.36 63.17 49.21
CA THR A 205 13.93 64.57 49.33
C THR A 205 13.82 65.04 50.78
N ARG A 206 13.63 64.10 51.73
CA ARG A 206 13.52 64.38 53.16
C ARG A 206 14.84 64.29 53.94
N GLY A 207 15.90 63.72 53.34
CA GLY A 207 17.26 63.69 53.89
C GLY A 207 18.11 64.83 53.33
#